data_AF-A0A945JI12-F1
#
_entry.id   AF-A0A945JI12-F1
#
_cell.length_a   1.000
_cell.length_b   1.000
_cell.length_c   1.000
_cell.angle_alpha   90.00
_cell.angle_beta   90.00
_cell.angle_gamma   90.00
#
_symmetry.space_group_name_H-M   'P 1'
#
loop_
_entity.id
_entity.type
_entity.pdbx_description
1 polymer ?
#
loop_
_entity_poly.entity_id
_entity_poly.type
_entity_poly.pdbx_seq_one_letter_code
_entity_poly.pdbx_strand_id
1 'polypeptide(L)'
;MENLVEASTRSAKRATETGYSADVAQEIADICADCGISLVTTLPDDWIAQTIATFEQDSRFTHVPANREESMVGLCSGAFLSGTGALALM
;
A
#
# COMPACT_ATOMS: atom_id res chain seq x y z
N MET A 1 10.16 21.90 -6.90
CA MET A 1 9.34 21.25 -5.87
C MET A 1 8.64 20.12 -6.58
N GLU A 2 9.04 18.89 -6.29
CA GLU A 2 8.54 17.72 -7.00
C GLU A 2 7.10 17.44 -6.59
N ASN A 3 6.25 17.08 -7.55
CA ASN A 3 4.84 16.79 -7.25
C ASN A 3 4.73 15.41 -6.57
N LEU A 4 3.79 15.23 -5.65
CA LEU A 4 3.52 13.95 -4.99
C LEU A 4 3.29 12.81 -5.99
N VAL A 5 2.66 13.12 -7.13
CA VAL A 5 2.43 12.15 -8.22
C VAL A 5 3.73 11.71 -8.88
N GLU A 6 4.69 12.63 -9.07
CA GLU A 6 6.00 12.33 -9.65
C GLU A 6 6.85 11.50 -8.69
N ALA A 7 6.80 11.82 -7.39
CA ALA A 7 7.47 11.05 -6.35
C ALA A 7 6.91 9.63 -6.25
N SER A 8 5.58 9.48 -6.27
CA SER A 8 4.87 8.20 -6.32
C SER A 8 5.29 7.36 -7.53
N THR A 9 5.21 7.94 -8.73
CA THR A 9 5.55 7.22 -9.98
C THR A 9 7.01 6.72 -9.97
N ARG A 10 7.93 7.50 -9.42
CA ARG A 10 9.34 7.10 -9.29
C ARG A 10 9.52 5.99 -8.26
N SER A 11 8.84 6.07 -7.12
CA SER A 11 8.87 5.01 -6.10
C SER A 11 8.34 3.70 -6.67
N ALA A 12 7.22 3.74 -7.39
CA ALA A 12 6.65 2.60 -8.10
C ALA A 12 7.62 1.99 -9.12
N LYS A 13 8.32 2.82 -9.89
CA LYS A 13 9.36 2.33 -10.82
C LYS A 13 10.48 1.60 -10.08
N ARG A 14 11.00 2.19 -9.00
CA ARG A 14 12.08 1.57 -8.20
C ARG A 14 11.62 0.28 -7.52
N ALA A 15 10.36 0.21 -7.11
CA ALA A 15 9.74 -0.99 -6.56
C ALA A 15 9.67 -2.16 -7.57
N THR A 16 9.71 -1.92 -8.88
CA THR A 16 9.87 -3.02 -9.85
C THR A 16 11.31 -3.55 -9.94
N GLU A 17 12.27 -2.82 -9.38
CA GLU A 17 13.69 -3.20 -9.29
C GLU A 17 14.00 -3.90 -7.95
N THR A 18 13.15 -3.69 -6.94
CA THR A 18 13.30 -4.19 -5.56
C THR A 18 12.01 -4.84 -5.07
N GLY A 19 12.04 -6.12 -4.74
CA GLY A 19 10.86 -6.85 -4.31
C GLY A 19 10.96 -8.32 -4.68
N TYR A 20 10.12 -9.14 -4.06
CA TYR A 20 10.29 -10.59 -4.14
C TYR A 20 9.69 -11.21 -5.40
N SER A 21 8.43 -10.89 -5.73
CA SER A 21 7.70 -11.48 -6.87
C SER A 21 6.47 -10.65 -7.24
N ALA A 22 6.30 -10.39 -8.55
CA ALA A 22 5.12 -9.69 -9.10
C ALA A 22 3.84 -10.50 -8.91
N ASP A 23 3.91 -11.80 -9.20
CA ASP A 23 2.75 -12.69 -9.15
C ASP A 23 2.23 -12.81 -7.72
N VAL A 24 3.14 -12.92 -6.74
CA VAL A 24 2.78 -12.98 -5.32
C VAL A 24 2.21 -11.64 -4.83
N ALA A 25 2.80 -10.52 -5.24
CA ALA A 25 2.28 -9.20 -4.90
C ALA A 25 0.85 -8.99 -5.43
N GLN A 26 0.60 -9.41 -6.67
CA GLN A 26 -0.73 -9.35 -7.28
C GLN A 26 -1.72 -10.29 -6.59
N GLU A 27 -1.30 -11.52 -6.27
CA GLU A 27 -2.14 -12.48 -5.54
C GLU A 27 -2.54 -11.95 -4.16
N ILE A 28 -1.61 -11.33 -3.43
CA ILE A 28 -1.91 -10.68 -2.14
C ILE A 28 -2.94 -9.57 -2.32
N ALA A 29 -2.76 -8.70 -3.32
CA ALA A 29 -3.70 -7.61 -3.59
C ALA A 29 -5.10 -8.14 -3.94
N ASP A 30 -5.20 -9.19 -4.76
CA ASP A 30 -6.47 -9.80 -5.13
C ASP A 30 -7.20 -10.40 -3.92
N ILE A 31 -6.48 -11.17 -3.07
CA ILE A 31 -7.04 -11.72 -1.83
C ILE A 31 -7.52 -10.61 -0.90
N CYS A 32 -6.76 -9.52 -0.77
CA CYS A 32 -7.16 -8.39 0.07
C CYS A 32 -8.43 -7.71 -0.45
N ALA A 33 -8.55 -7.50 -1.76
CA ALA A 33 -9.76 -6.94 -2.37
C ALA A 33 -10.97 -7.86 -2.14
N ASP A 34 -10.80 -9.18 -2.32
CA ASP A 34 -11.86 -10.17 -2.10
C ASP A 34 -12.32 -10.23 -0.64
N CYS A 35 -11.41 -9.96 0.31
CA CYS A 35 -11.70 -9.82 1.73
C CYS A 35 -12.38 -8.48 2.10
N GLY A 36 -12.60 -7.58 1.14
CA GLY A 36 -13.25 -6.28 1.36
C GLY A 36 -12.32 -5.20 1.92
N ILE A 37 -11.00 -5.35 1.78
CA ILE A 37 -10.05 -4.27 2.07
C ILE A 37 -10.17 -3.20 0.99
N SER A 38 -10.28 -1.95 1.42
CA SER A 38 -10.39 -0.79 0.52
C SER A 38 -9.52 0.40 0.94
N LEU A 39 -9.04 0.43 2.18
CA LEU A 39 -8.03 1.39 2.65
C LEU A 39 -6.70 0.67 2.88
N VAL A 40 -5.62 1.19 2.30
CA VAL A 40 -4.27 0.61 2.48
C VAL A 40 -3.32 1.72 2.90
N THR A 41 -2.57 1.49 3.97
CA THR A 41 -1.53 2.40 4.42
C THR A 41 -0.18 1.71 4.41
N THR A 42 0.88 2.44 4.04
CA THR A 42 2.20 1.83 3.80
C THR A 42 3.32 2.65 4.40
N LEU A 43 4.32 1.97 4.94
CA LEU A 43 5.65 2.51 5.18
C LEU A 43 6.59 2.13 4.02
N PRO A 44 7.55 2.98 3.64
CA PRO A 44 8.59 2.60 2.69
C PRO A 44 9.45 1.45 3.23
N ASP A 45 9.48 0.33 2.51
CA ASP A 45 10.34 -0.83 2.79
C ASP A 45 10.82 -1.44 1.47
N ASP A 46 12.13 -1.68 1.34
CA ASP A 46 12.76 -2.15 0.09
C ASP A 46 12.45 -3.64 -0.22
N TRP A 47 12.16 -4.46 0.79
CA TRP A 47 11.92 -5.90 0.62
C TRP A 47 10.52 -6.17 0.07
N ILE A 48 9.54 -5.36 0.48
CA ILE A 48 8.16 -5.44 0.01
C ILE A 48 7.79 -4.30 -0.95
N ALA A 49 8.76 -3.55 -1.46
CA ALA A 49 8.52 -2.40 -2.32
C ALA A 49 7.61 -2.74 -3.51
N GLN A 50 7.83 -3.88 -4.16
CA GLN A 50 6.95 -4.37 -5.24
C GLN A 50 5.49 -4.57 -4.81
N THR A 51 5.26 -5.10 -3.60
CA THR A 51 3.92 -5.23 -3.02
C THR A 51 3.31 -3.86 -2.76
N ILE A 52 4.05 -2.95 -2.14
CA ILE A 52 3.60 -1.56 -1.90
C ILE A 52 3.18 -0.89 -3.21
N ALA A 53 4.01 -0.98 -4.25
CA ALA A 53 3.72 -0.39 -5.55
C ALA A 53 2.52 -1.02 -6.26
N THR A 54 2.25 -2.31 -6.00
CA THR A 54 1.06 -3.00 -6.53
C THR A 54 -0.20 -2.41 -5.91
N PHE A 55 -0.23 -2.20 -4.59
CA PHE A 55 -1.35 -1.55 -3.91
C PHE A 55 -1.50 -0.07 -4.25
N GLU A 56 -0.40 0.67 -4.45
CA GLU A 56 -0.42 2.08 -4.83
C GLU A 56 -1.01 2.31 -6.22
N GLN A 57 -0.79 1.40 -7.17
CA GLN A 57 -1.25 1.51 -8.55
C GLN A 57 -2.66 0.93 -8.78
N ASP A 58 -3.19 0.21 -7.81
CA ASP A 58 -4.47 -0.48 -7.94
C ASP A 58 -5.63 0.40 -7.46
N SER A 59 -6.47 0.80 -8.42
CA SER A 59 -7.65 1.64 -8.20
C SER A 59 -8.72 1.05 -7.27
N ARG A 60 -8.64 -0.24 -6.90
CA ARG A 60 -9.52 -0.86 -5.88
C ARG A 60 -9.23 -0.34 -4.48
N PHE A 61 -8.03 0.19 -4.23
CA PHE A 61 -7.59 0.65 -2.92
C PHE A 61 -7.42 2.16 -2.86
N THR A 62 -7.82 2.74 -1.74
CA THR A 62 -7.39 4.06 -1.31
C THR A 62 -6.05 3.91 -0.60
N HIS A 63 -4.97 4.28 -1.27
CA HIS A 63 -3.62 4.21 -0.72
C HIS A 63 -3.25 5.50 0.04
N VAL A 64 -2.77 5.35 1.28
CA VAL A 64 -2.33 6.45 2.15
C VAL A 64 -0.91 6.16 2.67
N PRO A 65 0.14 6.77 2.10
CA PRO A 65 1.49 6.60 2.62
C PRO A 65 1.62 7.20 4.03
N ALA A 66 2.32 6.51 4.91
CA ALA A 66 2.60 6.94 6.28
C ALA A 66 4.11 7.03 6.51
N ASN A 67 4.51 7.87 7.47
CA ASN A 67 5.91 8.03 7.87
C ASN A 67 6.27 7.28 9.15
N ARG A 68 5.26 6.76 9.87
CA ARG A 68 5.44 6.11 11.17
C ARG A 68 4.41 5.02 11.39
N GLU A 69 4.81 3.94 12.05
CA GLU A 69 3.95 2.80 12.35
C GLU A 69 2.74 3.19 13.19
N GLU A 70 2.91 4.09 14.17
CA GLU A 70 1.80 4.55 15.01
C GLU A 70 0.70 5.27 14.21
N SER A 71 1.07 5.93 13.11
CA SER A 71 0.10 6.61 12.25
C SER A 71 -0.74 5.60 11.47
N MET A 72 -0.12 4.50 11.01
CA MET A 72 -0.83 3.41 10.34
C MET A 72 -1.80 2.71 11.29
N VAL A 73 -1.38 2.45 12.54
CA VAL A 73 -2.25 1.87 13.57
C VAL A 73 -3.47 2.77 13.81
N GLY A 74 -3.28 4.09 13.91
CA GLY A 74 -4.38 5.04 14.05
C GLY A 74 -5.35 5.03 12.86
N LEU A 75 -4.81 5.03 11.62
CA LEU A 75 -5.61 4.96 10.39
C LEU A 75 -6.43 3.66 10.32
N CYS A 76 -5.80 2.51 10.51
CA CYS A 76 -6.47 1.22 10.46
C CYS A 76 -7.50 1.06 11.58
N SER A 77 -7.21 1.54 12.78
CA SER A 77 -8.16 1.53 13.90
C SER A 77 -9.39 2.39 13.59
N GLY A 78 -9.19 3.60 13.07
CA GLY A 78 -10.27 4.49 12.67
C GLY A 78 -11.13 3.90 11.54
N ALA A 79 -10.50 3.29 10.55
CA ALA A 79 -11.17 2.61 9.44
C ALA A 79 -12.01 1.42 9.92
N PHE A 80 -11.47 0.59 10.81
CA PHE A 80 -12.23 -0.51 11.40
C PHE A 80 -13.47 -0.01 12.15
N LEU A 81 -13.31 1.04 12.97
CA LEU A 81 -14.43 1.64 13.72
C LEU A 81 -15.48 2.30 12.80
N SER A 82 -15.11 2.70 11.59
CA SER A 82 -16.06 3.22 10.58
C SER A 82 -16.67 2.11 9.70
N GLY A 83 -16.30 0.85 9.90
CA GLY A 83 -16.76 -0.29 9.11
C GLY A 83 -16.02 -0.46 7.76
N THR A 84 -14.85 0.16 7.60
CA THR A 84 -14.02 0.07 6.39
C THR A 84 -12.88 -0.95 6.61
N GLY A 85 -12.76 -1.93 5.72
CA GLY A 85 -11.64 -2.86 5.72
C GLY A 85 -10.32 -2.15 5.42
N ALA A 86 -9.33 -2.30 6.30
CA ALA A 86 -8.05 -1.63 6.20
C ALA A 86 -6.85 -2.58 6.37
N LEU A 87 -5.76 -2.28 5.67
CA LEU A 87 -4.50 -3.01 5.71
C LEU A 87 -3.33 -2.04 5.91
N ALA A 88 -2.35 -2.44 6.72
CA ALA A 88 -1.06 -1.78 6.82
C ALA A 88 0.03 -2.67 6.20
N LEU A 89 0.88 -2.11 5.33
CA LEU A 89 2.06 -2.77 4.79
C LEU A 89 3.32 -2.15 5.41
N MET A 90 4.18 -3.02 5.92
CA MET A 90 5.44 -2.71 6.60
C MET A 90 6.41 -3.87 6.44
#